data_AF-A0A7C8ZM82-F1
#
_entry.id   AF-A0A7C8ZM82-F1
#
_cell.length_a   1.000
_cell.length_b   1.000
_cell.length_c   1.000
_cell.angle_alpha   90.00
_cell.angle_beta   90.00
_cell.angle_gamma   90.00
#
_symmetry.space_group_name_H-M   'P 1'
#
loop_
_entity.id
_entity.type
_entity.pdbx_description
1 polymer ?
#
loop_
_entity_poly.entity_id
_entity_poly.type
_entity_poly.pdbx_seq_one_letter_code
_entity_poly.pdbx_strand_id
1 'polypeptide(L)'
;LEGADPRRLEPEIRKFVVDIYREEGRKEDKKAISQIPFLIPKVPQQRDDKECGNYVLYYIKLFIESAPETFSISKGYPYFMTRDWFDPKSVDHFRNKLEKEQSKKMPVTNSSSLSLQKLRKRGDIISLDD
;
A
#
# COMPACT_ATOMS: atom_id res chain seq x y z
N LEU A 1 -8.01 -6.90 -13.22
CA LEU A 1 -8.87 -6.02 -12.39
C LEU A 1 -8.74 -4.60 -12.89
N GLU A 2 -9.70 -4.12 -13.67
CA GLU A 2 -9.89 -2.71 -14.00
C GLU A 2 -11.38 -2.44 -13.76
N GLY A 3 -11.71 -1.50 -12.89
CA GLY A 3 -13.12 -1.26 -12.56
C GLY A 3 -13.37 -0.30 -11.42
N ALA A 4 -12.36 -0.04 -10.57
CA ALA A 4 -12.41 1.04 -9.60
C ALA A 4 -11.89 2.34 -10.24
N ASP A 5 -12.63 3.43 -10.06
CA ASP A 5 -12.11 4.77 -10.36
C ASP A 5 -10.88 5.05 -9.46
N PRO A 6 -9.69 5.26 -10.05
CA PRO A 6 -8.48 5.55 -9.28
C PRO A 6 -8.56 6.86 -8.48
N ARG A 7 -9.51 7.76 -8.80
CA ARG A 7 -9.73 9.03 -8.11
C ARG A 7 -10.75 8.97 -6.97
N ARG A 8 -11.37 7.81 -6.72
CA ARG A 8 -12.43 7.68 -5.70
C ARG A 8 -12.02 8.09 -4.28
N LEU A 9 -10.72 8.04 -3.96
CA LEU A 9 -10.17 8.44 -2.65
C LEU A 9 -9.58 9.85 -2.64
N GLU A 10 -9.59 10.56 -3.77
CA GLU A 10 -9.05 11.92 -3.88
C GLU A 10 -9.69 12.88 -2.85
N PRO A 11 -11.02 12.88 -2.62
CA PRO A 11 -11.65 13.77 -1.63
C PRO A 11 -11.15 13.54 -0.20
N GLU A 12 -11.06 12.27 0.23
CA GLU A 12 -10.63 11.88 1.57
C GLU A 12 -9.14 12.19 1.78
N ILE A 13 -8.31 11.93 0.77
CA ILE A 13 -6.87 12.26 0.81
C ILE A 13 -6.69 13.78 0.92
N ARG A 14 -7.43 14.58 0.14
CA ARG A 14 -7.36 16.05 0.22
C ARG A 14 -7.78 16.57 1.59
N LYS A 15 -8.85 16.00 2.17
CA LYS A 15 -9.27 16.35 3.53
C LYS A 15 -8.17 16.02 4.55
N PHE A 16 -7.57 14.83 4.45
CA PHE A 16 -6.47 14.42 5.33
C PHE A 16 -5.28 15.38 5.26
N VAL A 17 -4.86 15.82 4.06
CA VAL A 17 -3.79 16.80 3.91
C VAL A 17 -4.14 18.16 4.52
N VAL A 18 -5.39 18.63 4.33
CA VAL A 18 -5.87 19.87 4.97
C VAL A 18 -5.83 19.79 6.49
N ASP A 19 -6.21 18.64 7.05
CA ASP A 19 -6.20 18.44 8.49
C ASP A 19 -4.75 18.39 9.04
N ILE A 20 -3.80 17.74 8.36
CA ILE A 20 -2.37 17.81 8.71
C ILE A 20 -1.88 19.25 8.76
N TYR A 21 -2.14 20.06 7.71
CA TYR A 21 -1.68 21.45 7.67
C TYR A 21 -2.24 22.26 8.83
N ARG A 22 -3.51 22.03 9.18
CA ARG A 22 -4.15 22.71 10.32
C ARG A 22 -3.50 22.33 11.65
N GLU A 23 -3.32 21.03 11.89
CA GLU A 23 -2.73 20.53 13.13
C GLU A 23 -1.27 20.95 13.29
N GLU A 24 -0.53 21.07 12.18
CA GLU A 24 0.84 21.61 12.17
C GLU A 24 0.91 23.14 12.28
N GLY A 25 -0.24 23.84 12.41
CA GLY A 25 -0.29 25.30 12.53
C GLY A 25 0.16 26.06 11.28
N ARG A 26 0.12 25.40 10.11
CA ARG A 26 0.49 25.98 8.82
C ARG A 26 -0.52 27.02 8.37
N LYS A 27 -0.04 28.05 7.65
CA LYS A 27 -0.85 29.24 7.28
C LYS A 27 -1.41 29.16 5.86
N GLU A 28 -1.01 28.15 5.09
CA GLU A 28 -1.45 27.94 3.72
C GLU A 28 -2.97 27.76 3.66
N ASP A 29 -3.59 28.48 2.74
CA ASP A 29 -5.02 28.41 2.51
C ASP A 29 -5.41 27.03 1.90
N LYS A 30 -6.63 26.57 2.21
CA LYS A 30 -7.25 25.39 1.59
C LYS A 30 -7.23 25.46 0.06
N LYS A 31 -7.34 26.66 -0.53
CA LYS A 31 -7.21 26.82 -2.00
C LYS A 31 -5.81 26.48 -2.49
N ALA A 32 -4.75 26.83 -1.75
CA ALA A 32 -3.39 26.45 -2.10
C ALA A 32 -3.21 24.92 -2.01
N ILE A 33 -3.75 24.29 -0.95
CA ILE A 33 -3.73 22.83 -0.77
C ILE A 33 -4.51 22.12 -1.89
N SER A 34 -5.63 22.69 -2.35
CA SER A 34 -6.40 22.12 -3.46
C SER A 34 -5.68 22.17 -4.81
N GLN A 35 -4.71 23.07 -4.98
CA GLN A 35 -3.85 23.10 -6.17
C GLN A 35 -2.75 22.02 -6.17
N ILE A 36 -2.54 21.30 -5.06
CA ILE A 36 -1.61 20.17 -5.05
C ILE A 36 -2.12 19.13 -6.07
N PRO A 37 -1.30 18.77 -7.08
CA PRO A 37 -1.71 17.83 -8.12
C PRO A 37 -2.00 16.44 -7.53
N PHE A 38 -3.15 15.87 -7.87
CA PHE A 38 -3.47 14.48 -7.57
C PHE A 38 -3.13 13.61 -8.80
N LEU A 39 -2.02 12.89 -8.71
CA LEU A 39 -1.47 12.15 -9.83
C LEU A 39 -1.72 10.64 -9.70
N ILE A 40 -2.10 10.02 -10.82
CA ILE A 40 -2.27 8.57 -10.94
C ILE A 40 -1.15 8.05 -11.86
N PRO A 41 0.00 7.62 -11.31
CA PRO A 41 1.08 7.05 -12.10
C PRO A 41 0.62 5.75 -12.77
N LYS A 42 1.13 5.49 -13.98
CA LYS A 42 0.91 4.22 -14.66
C LYS A 42 2.07 3.29 -14.29
N VAL A 43 1.86 2.39 -13.34
CA VAL A 43 2.86 1.42 -12.86
C VAL A 43 2.46 -0.01 -13.24
N PRO A 44 3.37 -1.02 -13.19
CA PRO A 44 2.98 -2.41 -13.39
C PRO A 44 1.83 -2.79 -12.45
N GLN A 45 0.74 -3.34 -12.97
CA GLN A 45 -0.47 -3.65 -12.19
C GLN A 45 -0.46 -5.09 -11.67
N GLN A 46 -1.09 -5.31 -10.52
CA GLN A 46 -1.28 -6.65 -9.95
C GLN A 46 -2.07 -7.57 -10.88
N ARG A 47 -1.77 -8.89 -10.81
CA ARG A 47 -2.35 -9.90 -11.71
C ARG A 47 -3.75 -10.32 -11.26
N ASP A 48 -3.97 -10.39 -9.95
CA ASP A 48 -5.23 -10.80 -9.32
C ASP A 48 -5.58 -9.91 -8.11
N ASP A 49 -6.65 -10.25 -7.38
CA ASP A 49 -7.16 -9.52 -6.21
C ASP A 49 -6.48 -9.86 -4.89
N LYS A 50 -5.52 -10.80 -4.89
CA LYS A 50 -4.83 -11.32 -3.70
C LYS A 50 -3.42 -10.76 -3.55
N GLU A 51 -2.81 -10.31 -4.64
CA GLU A 51 -1.43 -9.82 -4.64
C GLU A 51 -1.26 -8.35 -4.26
N CYS A 52 -2.34 -7.60 -4.02
CA CYS A 52 -2.29 -6.13 -3.82
C CYS A 52 -1.29 -5.69 -2.75
N GLY A 53 -1.24 -6.40 -1.61
CA GLY A 53 -0.30 -6.12 -0.52
C GLY A 53 1.16 -6.28 -0.94
N ASN A 54 1.47 -7.30 -1.75
CA ASN A 54 2.84 -7.53 -2.24
C ASN A 54 3.29 -6.40 -3.17
N TYR A 55 2.41 -5.95 -4.06
CA TYR A 55 2.70 -4.84 -4.97
C TYR A 55 2.86 -3.53 -4.20
N VAL A 56 1.99 -3.22 -3.23
CA VAL A 56 2.12 -2.02 -2.38
C VAL A 56 3.46 -1.99 -1.65
N LEU A 57 3.85 -3.10 -1.01
CA LEU A 57 5.13 -3.20 -0.33
C LEU A 57 6.32 -3.05 -1.30
N TYR A 58 6.21 -3.62 -2.49
CA TYR A 58 7.25 -3.51 -3.49
C TYR A 58 7.38 -2.10 -4.07
N TYR A 59 6.27 -1.38 -4.28
CA TYR A 59 6.30 0.04 -4.66
C TYR A 59 7.01 0.89 -3.60
N ILE A 60 6.71 0.67 -2.32
CA ILE A 60 7.35 1.40 -1.21
C ILE A 60 8.86 1.12 -1.19
N LYS A 61 9.28 -0.14 -1.36
CA LYS A 61 10.70 -0.52 -1.46
C LYS A 61 11.39 0.24 -2.60
N LEU A 62 10.84 0.18 -3.81
CA LEU A 62 11.44 0.84 -4.98
C LEU A 62 11.43 2.36 -4.85
N PHE A 63 10.40 2.93 -4.23
CA PHE A 63 10.35 4.37 -3.96
C PHE A 63 11.49 4.77 -3.01
N ILE A 64 11.69 4.05 -1.91
CA ILE A 64 12.77 4.35 -0.95
C ILE A 64 14.15 4.19 -1.60
N GLU A 65 14.34 3.18 -2.46
CA GLU A 65 15.63 2.89 -3.09
C GLU A 65 15.95 3.77 -4.30
N SER A 66 14.95 4.30 -5.00
CA SER A 66 15.13 4.89 -6.33
C SER A 66 14.43 6.22 -6.54
N ALA A 67 13.72 6.77 -5.54
CA ALA A 67 13.15 8.11 -5.68
C ALA A 67 14.26 9.13 -6.01
N PRO A 68 14.06 9.98 -7.03
CA PRO A 68 15.03 11.03 -7.34
C PRO A 68 15.06 12.05 -6.21
N GLU A 69 16.26 12.57 -5.90
CA GLU A 69 16.42 13.65 -4.90
C GLU A 69 15.57 14.88 -5.24
N THR A 70 15.46 15.19 -6.52
CA THR A 70 14.57 16.24 -7.03
C THR A 70 13.52 15.64 -7.96
N PHE A 71 12.27 15.71 -7.54
CA PHE A 71 11.14 15.28 -8.35
C PHE A 71 10.43 16.49 -8.97
N SER A 72 10.19 16.46 -10.29
CA SER A 72 9.47 17.51 -11.00
C SER A 72 8.48 16.91 -11.99
N ILE A 73 7.19 17.09 -11.69
CA ILE A 73 6.07 16.56 -12.48
C ILE A 73 6.05 17.16 -13.89
N SER A 74 6.48 18.42 -14.06
CA SER A 74 6.51 19.09 -15.37
C SER A 74 7.48 18.43 -16.34
N LYS A 75 8.45 17.65 -15.84
CA LYS A 75 9.38 16.85 -16.64
C LYS A 75 8.93 15.38 -16.79
N GLY A 76 7.72 15.05 -16.30
CA GLY A 76 7.18 13.70 -16.27
C GLY A 76 7.73 12.84 -15.13
N TYR A 77 7.37 11.56 -15.14
CA TYR A 77 8.00 10.57 -14.27
C TYR A 77 9.35 10.14 -14.89
N PRO A 78 10.46 10.23 -14.15
CA PRO A 78 11.76 9.69 -14.59
C PRO A 78 11.72 8.15 -14.53
N TYR A 79 12.86 7.49 -14.35
CA TYR A 79 13.02 6.02 -14.31
C TYR A 79 12.21 5.29 -13.19
N PHE A 80 11.34 5.97 -12.45
CA PHE A 80 10.49 5.42 -11.39
C PHE A 80 9.02 5.81 -11.61
N MET A 81 8.07 5.01 -11.08
CA MET A 81 6.63 5.21 -11.25
C MET A 81 6.14 5.18 -12.73
N THR A 82 6.85 4.46 -13.60
CA THR A 82 6.50 4.22 -15.01
C THR A 82 5.89 2.84 -15.23
N ARG A 83 5.32 2.59 -16.42
CA ARG A 83 4.60 1.34 -16.72
C ARG A 83 5.51 0.12 -16.67
N ASP A 84 6.79 0.35 -16.95
CA ASP A 84 7.89 -0.61 -17.03
C ASP A 84 8.83 -0.49 -15.81
N TRP A 85 8.38 0.13 -14.72
CA TRP A 85 9.21 0.38 -13.53
C TRP A 85 9.88 -0.88 -12.98
N PHE A 86 9.26 -2.05 -13.16
CA PHE A 86 9.88 -3.34 -12.85
C PHE A 86 9.26 -4.48 -13.66
N ASP A 87 10.03 -5.56 -13.82
CA ASP A 87 9.50 -6.82 -14.36
C ASP A 87 8.58 -7.50 -13.32
N PRO A 88 7.38 -7.97 -13.69
CA PRO A 88 6.46 -8.61 -12.75
C PRO A 88 7.04 -9.77 -11.95
N LYS A 89 8.03 -10.51 -12.46
CA LYS A 89 8.71 -11.61 -11.73
C LYS A 89 9.53 -11.10 -10.56
N SER A 90 9.90 -9.82 -10.57
CA SER A 90 10.62 -9.18 -9.46
C SER A 90 9.78 -9.14 -8.17
N VAL A 91 8.45 -9.02 -8.30
CA VAL A 91 7.52 -9.09 -7.17
C VAL A 91 7.49 -10.51 -6.59
N ASP A 92 7.50 -11.54 -7.44
CA ASP A 92 7.55 -12.94 -7.00
C ASP A 92 8.86 -13.22 -6.22
N HIS A 93 9.99 -12.75 -6.73
CA HIS A 93 11.28 -12.87 -6.04
C HIS A 93 11.27 -12.14 -4.69
N PHE A 94 10.71 -10.92 -4.66
CA PHE A 94 10.57 -10.13 -3.44
C PHE A 94 9.70 -10.83 -2.39
N ARG A 95 8.54 -11.36 -2.77
CA ARG A 95 7.65 -12.11 -1.87
C ARG A 95 8.35 -13.34 -1.29
N ASN A 96 8.99 -14.15 -2.13
CA ASN A 96 9.71 -15.34 -1.68
C ASN A 96 10.86 -14.99 -0.72
N LYS A 97 11.52 -13.83 -0.93
CA LYS A 97 12.53 -13.33 0.00
C LYS A 97 11.90 -12.94 1.34
N LEU A 98 10.79 -12.20 1.34
CA LEU A 98 10.07 -11.82 2.56
C LEU A 98 9.62 -13.03 3.39
N GLU A 99 9.07 -14.05 2.74
CA GLU A 99 8.64 -15.29 3.40
C GLU A 99 9.82 -15.99 4.10
N LYS A 100 10.96 -16.11 3.40
CA LYS A 100 12.19 -16.68 3.98
C LYS A 100 12.68 -15.88 5.19
N GLU A 101 12.66 -14.55 5.12
CA GLU A 101 13.06 -13.71 6.26
C GLU A 101 12.10 -13.81 7.45
N GLN A 102 10.81 -14.03 7.22
CA GLN A 102 9.84 -14.26 8.29
C GLN A 102 10.04 -15.63 8.95
N SER A 103 10.29 -16.68 8.16
CA SER A 103 10.57 -18.02 8.70
C SER A 103 11.84 -18.07 9.56
N LYS A 104 12.85 -17.24 9.26
CA LYS A 104 14.07 -17.11 10.09
C LYS A 104 13.82 -16.44 11.44
N LYS A 105 12.79 -15.60 11.55
CA LYS A 105 12.48 -14.83 12.76
C LYS A 105 11.56 -15.56 13.73
N MET A 106 10.99 -16.70 13.32
CA MET A 106 10.30 -17.61 14.25
C MET A 106 11.31 -18.63 14.79
N PRO A 107 11.62 -18.64 16.10
CA PRO A 107 12.20 -19.83 16.71
C PRO A 107 11.20 -20.96 16.50
N VAL A 108 11.68 -22.14 16.09
CA VAL A 108 10.87 -23.36 16.08
C VAL A 108 10.49 -23.67 17.53
N THR A 109 9.37 -23.14 18.01
CA THR A 109 8.64 -23.74 19.12
C THR A 109 7.79 -24.85 18.54
N ASN A 110 8.23 -26.09 18.73
CA ASN A 110 7.36 -27.24 18.62
C ASN A 110 6.21 -27.07 19.64
N SER A 111 5.03 -26.71 19.18
CA SER A 111 3.79 -27.12 19.85
C SER A 111 2.61 -27.10 18.88
N SER A 112 2.11 -28.31 18.66
CA SER A 112 0.77 -28.73 18.25
C SER A 112 -0.31 -27.66 18.03
N SER A 113 -0.94 -27.77 16.86
CA SER A 113 -2.35 -27.49 16.55
C SER A 113 -2.99 -26.24 17.16
N LEU A 114 -3.01 -25.15 16.39
CA LEU A 114 -4.07 -24.15 16.50
C LEU A 114 -5.09 -24.41 15.39
N SER A 115 -6.12 -25.18 15.77
CA SER A 115 -7.34 -25.39 15.02
C SER A 115 -7.90 -24.06 14.54
N LEU A 116 -8.11 -23.94 13.23
CA LEU A 116 -8.97 -22.92 12.64
C LEU A 116 -10.40 -23.15 13.18
N GLN A 117 -10.73 -22.52 14.31
CA GLN A 117 -12.10 -22.48 14.79
C GLN A 117 -12.90 -21.63 13.79
N LYS A 118 -13.71 -22.35 13.03
CA LYS A 118 -14.61 -21.88 12.00
C LYS A 118 -15.65 -20.96 12.66
N LEU A 119 -15.52 -19.65 12.46
CA LEU A 119 -16.55 -18.69 12.88
C LEU A 119 -17.87 -19.02 12.17
N ARG A 120 -18.80 -19.67 12.86
CA ARG A 120 -20.17 -19.87 12.39
C ARG A 120 -21.07 -18.85 13.07
N LYS A 121 -21.44 -17.78 12.36
CA LYS A 121 -22.52 -16.88 12.79
C LYS A 121 -23.84 -17.65 12.89
N ARG A 122 -24.41 -17.74 14.10
CA ARG A 122 -25.85 -17.91 14.32
C ARG A 122 -26.25 -17.05 15.52
N GLY A 123 -26.94 -15.95 15.26
CA GLY A 123 -27.61 -15.14 16.28
C GLY A 123 -26.69 -14.30 17.16
N ASP A 124 -27.23 -13.19 17.63
CA ASP A 124 -26.57 -12.20 18.47
C ASP A 124 -26.46 -12.71 19.92
N ILE A 125 -25.42 -13.47 20.24
CA ILE A 125 -24.82 -13.60 21.58
C ILE A 125 -23.44 -14.25 21.39
N ILE A 126 -22.40 -13.54 21.81
CA ILE A 126 -21.05 -14.11 21.96
C ILE A 126 -20.94 -14.51 23.43
N SER A 127 -20.87 -15.81 23.71
CA SER A 127 -20.42 -16.32 25.02
C SER A 127 -19.05 -16.94 24.83
N LEU A 128 -18.14 -16.64 25.75
CA LEU A 128 -16.83 -17.28 25.87
C LEU A 128 -17.00 -18.38 26.92
N ASP A 129 -16.72 -19.63 26.58
CA ASP A 129 -16.61 -20.70 27.56
C ASP A 129 -15.15 -20.79 28.03
N ASP A 130 -14.96 -21.08 29.32
CA ASP A 130 -13.68 -21.19 30.04
C ASP A 130 -12.71 -22.27 29.50
#